data_AF-A0A435B6Q9-F1
#
_entry.id   AF-A0A435B6Q9-F1
#
_cell.length_a   1.000
_cell.length_b   1.000
_cell.length_c   1.000
_cell.angle_alpha   90.00
_cell.angle_beta   90.00
_cell.angle_gamma   90.00
#
_symmetry.space_group_name_H-M   'P 1'
#
loop_
_entity.id
_entity.type
_entity.pdbx_description
1 polymer ?
#
loop_
_entity_poly.entity_id
_entity_poly.type
_entity_poly.pdbx_seq_one_letter_code
_entity_poly.pdbx_strand_id
1 'polypeptide(L)' 'TAVGGIPEIFGEASPALIRPDPNQLGDRLSDALSDLGAYQRLMPGAPDLRARFGADVMAAEIEKAYFAALRR' A
#
# COMPACT_ATOMS: atom_id res chain seq x y z
N THR A 1 -7.85 4.49 0.33
CA THR A 1 -8.06 5.83 -0.28
C THR A 1 -6.76 6.30 -0.92
N ALA A 2 -6.82 7.15 -1.94
CA ALA A 2 -5.67 7.62 -2.71
C ALA A 2 -4.96 8.81 -2.02
N VAL A 3 -4.65 8.68 -0.73
CA VAL A 3 -4.07 9.75 0.09
C VAL A 3 -2.93 9.23 0.95
N GLY A 4 -1.94 10.08 1.24
CA GLY A 4 -0.79 9.74 2.08
C GLY A 4 0.05 8.59 1.53
N GLY A 5 0.48 7.68 2.40
CA GLY A 5 1.30 6.52 2.03
C GLY A 5 0.52 5.30 1.51
N ILE A 6 -0.83 5.34 1.46
CA ILE A 6 -1.62 4.22 0.93
C ILE A 6 -1.33 3.99 -0.57
N PRO A 7 -1.27 5.03 -1.43
CA PRO A 7 -0.77 4.90 -2.80
C PRO A 7 0.62 4.28 -2.93
N GLU A 8 1.52 4.48 -1.98
CA GLU A 8 2.88 3.89 -2.02
C GLU A 8 2.84 2.37 -1.84
N ILE A 9 1.84 1.87 -1.10
CA ILE A 9 1.61 0.44 -0.87
C ILE A 9 0.96 -0.21 -2.10
N PHE A 10 -0.06 0.44 -2.68
CA PHE A 10 -0.88 -0.13 -3.75
C PHE A 10 -0.37 0.17 -5.17
N GLY A 11 0.45 1.21 -5.33
CA GLY A 11 0.75 1.86 -6.60
C GLY A 11 -0.27 2.95 -6.91
N GLU A 12 0.19 4.12 -7.37
CA GLU A 12 -0.67 5.31 -7.58
C GLU A 12 -1.84 5.07 -8.54
N ALA A 13 -1.62 4.25 -9.56
CA ALA A 13 -2.63 3.91 -10.56
C ALA A 13 -3.47 2.68 -10.16
N SER A 14 -3.35 2.20 -8.92
CA SER A 14 -4.02 0.98 -8.51
C SER A 14 -5.53 1.14 -8.65
N PRO A 15 -6.19 0.23 -9.37
CA PRO A 15 -7.62 0.23 -9.49
C PRO A 15 -8.28 -0.25 -8.21
N ALA A 16 -7.59 -0.42 -7.08
CA ALA A 16 -8.21 -0.61 -5.76
C ALA A 16 -8.36 0.72 -4.99
N LEU A 17 -7.67 1.78 -5.43
CA LEU A 17 -7.70 3.08 -4.78
C LEU A 17 -8.98 3.84 -5.16
N ILE A 18 -9.43 4.68 -4.24
CA ILE A 18 -10.56 5.60 -4.39
C ILE A 18 -10.20 6.93 -3.74
N ARG A 19 -10.83 8.03 -4.14
CA ARG A 19 -10.75 9.27 -3.36
C ARG A 19 -11.50 9.10 -2.03
N PRO A 20 -11.17 9.88 -1.00
CA PRO A 20 -11.90 9.88 0.27
C PRO A 20 -13.27 10.54 0.09
N ASP A 21 -14.13 9.89 -0.68
CA ASP A 21 -15.47 10.33 -1.06
C ASP A 21 -16.47 9.20 -0.75
N PRO A 22 -17.57 9.47 -0.02
CA PRO A 22 -18.52 8.43 0.37
C PRO A 22 -19.21 7.73 -0.82
N ASN A 23 -19.44 8.44 -1.93
CA ASN A 23 -20.07 7.84 -3.11
C ASN A 23 -19.09 6.88 -3.77
N GLN A 24 -17.82 7.29 -3.95
CA GLN A 24 -16.78 6.40 -4.49
C GLN A 24 -16.54 5.18 -3.59
N LEU A 25 -16.69 5.32 -2.27
CA LEU A 25 -16.64 4.18 -1.36
C LEU A 25 -17.83 3.24 -1.59
N GLY A 26 -19.04 3.77 -1.71
CA GLY A 26 -20.25 2.99 -2.01
C GLY A 26 -20.13 2.22 -3.32
N ASP A 27 -19.74 2.91 -4.40
CA ASP A 27 -19.53 2.31 -5.73
C ASP A 27 -18.49 1.18 -5.64
N ARG A 28 -17.38 1.44 -4.97
CA ARG A 28 -16.31 0.45 -4.79
C ARG A 28 -16.74 -0.79 -4.02
N LEU A 29 -17.55 -0.61 -2.98
CA LEU A 29 -18.09 -1.73 -2.20
C LEU A 29 -19.04 -2.56 -3.06
N SER A 30 -19.89 -1.92 -3.87
CA SER A 30 -20.77 -2.60 -4.82
C SER A 30 -19.96 -3.43 -5.84
N ASP A 31 -18.92 -2.85 -6.43
CA ASP A 31 -18.03 -3.54 -7.37
C ASP A 31 -17.36 -4.75 -6.71
N ALA A 32 -16.82 -4.59 -5.50
CA ALA A 32 -16.15 -5.66 -4.78
C ALA A 32 -17.12 -6.81 -4.42
N LEU A 33 -18.35 -6.49 -4.02
CA LEU A 33 -19.37 -7.49 -3.70
C LEU A 33 -19.84 -8.27 -4.92
N SER A 34 -19.70 -7.71 -6.12
CA SER A 34 -20.03 -8.42 -7.37
C SER A 34 -19.05 -9.56 -7.69
N ASP A 35 -17.78 -9.42 -7.31
CA ASP A 35 -16.74 -10.46 -7.43
C ASP A 35 -15.59 -10.22 -6.43
N LEU A 36 -15.70 -10.88 -5.27
CA LEU A 36 -14.69 -10.78 -4.21
C LEU A 36 -13.32 -11.33 -4.65
N GLY A 37 -13.30 -12.35 -5.52
CA GLY A 37 -12.06 -12.96 -6.00
C GLY A 37 -11.32 -12.05 -6.96
N ALA A 38 -12.03 -11.33 -7.84
CA ALA A 38 -11.45 -10.28 -8.65
C ALA A 38 -10.93 -9.13 -7.80
N TYR A 39 -11.70 -8.69 -6.80
CA TYR A 39 -11.26 -7.61 -5.92
C TYR A 39 -10.02 -7.99 -5.11
N GLN A 40 -9.96 -9.21 -4.57
CA GLN A 40 -8.78 -9.70 -3.83
C GLN A 40 -7.51 -9.70 -4.69
N ARG A 41 -7.62 -9.99 -5.99
CA ARG A 41 -6.48 -9.95 -6.93
C ARG A 41 -5.91 -8.55 -7.15
N LEU A 42 -6.63 -7.50 -6.74
CA LEU A 42 -6.11 -6.12 -6.77
C LEU A 42 -5.23 -5.79 -5.55
N MET A 43 -5.18 -6.67 -4.54
CA MET A 43 -4.35 -6.46 -3.36
C MET A 43 -2.88 -6.71 -3.69
N PRO A 44 -1.94 -5.92 -3.15
CA PRO A 44 -0.52 -6.18 -3.28
C PRO A 44 -0.15 -7.56 -2.73
N GLY A 45 0.81 -8.21 -3.37
CA GLY A 45 1.29 -9.52 -2.93
C GLY A 45 2.00 -9.44 -1.59
N ALA A 46 1.67 -10.34 -0.65
CA ALA A 46 2.32 -10.42 0.65
C ALA A 46 3.86 -10.52 0.58
N PRO A 47 4.47 -11.27 -0.36
CA PRO A 47 5.93 -11.27 -0.52
C PRO A 47 6.51 -9.90 -0.93
N ASP A 48 5.86 -9.18 -1.84
CA ASP A 48 6.30 -7.84 -2.28
C ASP A 48 6.23 -6.84 -1.13
N LEU A 49 5.13 -6.87 -0.37
CA LEU A 49 4.97 -6.02 0.81
C LEU A 49 6.07 -6.27 1.85
N ARG A 50 6.43 -7.54 2.10
CA ARG A 50 7.52 -7.87 3.04
C ARG A 50 8.89 -7.43 2.52
N ALA A 51 9.15 -7.57 1.23
CA ALA A 51 10.41 -7.15 0.63
C ALA A 51 10.65 -5.63 0.71
N ARG A 52 9.58 -4.83 0.80
CA ARG A 52 9.64 -3.37 0.83
C ARG A 52 9.41 -2.76 2.21
N PHE A 53 8.47 -3.34 2.97
CA PHE A 53 7.97 -2.82 4.23
C PHE A 53 8.15 -3.80 5.40
N GLY A 54 8.95 -4.86 5.21
CA GLY A 54 9.29 -5.81 6.26
C GLY A 54 10.06 -5.16 7.41
N ALA A 55 9.92 -5.69 8.61
CA ALA A 55 10.57 -5.12 9.79
C ALA A 55 12.11 -5.15 9.70
N ASP A 56 12.66 -6.20 9.10
CA ASP A 56 14.07 -6.36 8.77
C ASP A 56 14.55 -5.30 7.78
N VAL A 57 13.77 -5.06 6.71
CA VAL A 57 14.05 -4.02 5.71
C VAL A 57 14.02 -2.63 6.35
N MET A 58 12.97 -2.33 7.10
CA MET A 58 12.81 -1.04 7.79
C MET A 58 13.93 -0.81 8.82
N ALA A 59 14.32 -1.84 9.58
CA ALA A 59 15.42 -1.75 10.53
C ALA A 59 16.75 -1.43 9.83
N ALA A 60 17.04 -2.09 8.71
CA ALA A 60 18.25 -1.82 7.92
C ALA A 60 18.27 -0.38 7.36
N GLU A 61 17.13 0.15 6.89
CA GLU A 61 17.04 1.53 6.41
C GLU A 61 17.21 2.55 7.54
N ILE A 62 16.64 2.30 8.72
CA ILE A 62 16.86 3.15 9.91
C ILE A 62 18.33 3.14 10.33
N GLU A 63 18.98 1.97 10.34
CA GLU A 63 20.40 1.84 10.69
C GLU A 63 21.29 2.61 9.73
N LYS A 64 21.03 2.54 8.42
CA LYS A 64 21.70 3.36 7.40
C LYS A 64 21.54 4.85 7.67
N ALA A 65 20.31 5.31 7.92
CA ALA A 65 20.03 6.70 8.21
C ALA A 65 20.73 7.17 9.50
N TYR A 66 20.76 6.31 10.52
CA TYR A 66 21.45 6.56 11.77
C TYR A 66 22.96 6.74 11.58
N PHE A 67 23.65 5.82 10.89
CA PHE A 67 25.08 5.96 10.65
C PHE A 67 25.42 7.13 9.72
N ALA A 68 24.60 7.39 8.71
CA ALA A 68 24.74 8.56 7.85
C ALA A 68 24.67 9.87 8.66
N ALA A 69 23.74 9.97 9.62
CA ALA A 69 23.62 11.12 10.50
C ALA A 69 24.85 11.31 11.41
N LEU A 70 25.51 10.20 11.81
CA LEU A 70 26.74 10.22 12.59
C LEU A 70 28.00 10.53 11.77
N ARG A 71 27.90 10.64 10.43
CA ARG A 71 29.05 10.73 9.49
C ARG A 71 30.05 9.59 9.70
N ARG A 72 29.53 8.39 9.94
CA ARG A 72 30.31 7.17 10.10
C ARG A 72 30.05 6.22 8.95
#